data_AF-A0AAE1VTB2-F1
#
_entry.id   AF-A0AAE1VTB2-F1
#
_cell.length_a   1.000
_cell.length_b   1.000
_cell.length_c   1.000
_cell.angle_alpha   90.00
_cell.angle_beta   90.00
_cell.angle_gamma   90.00
#
_symmetry.space_group_name_H-M   'P 1'
#
loop_
_entity.id
_entity.type
_entity.pdbx_description
1 polymer ?
#
loop_
_entity_poly.entity_id
_entity_poly.type
_entity_poly.pdbx_seq_one_letter_code
_entity_poly.pdbx_strand_id
1 'polypeptide(L)'
;MPVMVFDGTAKQFGTLESGTLTVESDYFSAVNLKFVNSAPRPDGKREGAQAVAMKIAGDYASFYNCRFHGFQDTLCDDRGKHFFKDCYVEGTVDFIFGSGQSLYVNSEIHVIPGDPMALITAHSRSKHNEANGYVFVHCRVTGAGGTAYLSRSWFPYGRVIYAYSQLSEAVHPQGWSNNAQAHTNSERKGIGIYPAKYDQ
;
A
#
# COMPACT_ATOMS: atom_id res chain seq x y z
N MET A 1 -19.90 -8.49 5.63
CA MET A 1 -19.11 -8.20 4.42
C MET A 1 -18.63 -9.52 3.84
N PRO A 2 -19.00 -9.91 2.60
CA PRO A 2 -18.50 -11.13 1.96
C PRO A 2 -16.97 -11.14 1.87
N VAL A 3 -16.37 -12.33 1.95
CA VAL A 3 -14.93 -12.51 2.03
C VAL A 3 -14.46 -13.45 0.90
N MET A 4 -13.48 -12.99 0.11
CA MET A 4 -12.70 -13.82 -0.80
C MET A 4 -11.35 -14.10 -0.14
N VAL A 5 -10.96 -15.38 -0.11
CA VAL A 5 -9.74 -15.83 0.57
C VAL A 5 -8.95 -16.75 -0.35
N PHE A 6 -7.64 -16.54 -0.41
CA PHE A 6 -6.66 -17.45 -1.02
C PHE A 6 -5.37 -17.41 -0.20
N ASP A 7 -4.44 -18.32 -0.42
CA ASP A 7 -3.18 -18.43 0.33
C ASP A 7 -1.94 -18.56 -0.57
N GLY A 8 -2.09 -18.19 -1.84
CA GLY A 8 -1.00 -18.20 -2.81
C GLY A 8 0.14 -17.27 -2.41
N THR A 9 1.36 -17.74 -2.65
CA THR A 9 2.59 -17.00 -2.37
C THR A 9 3.43 -16.81 -3.63
N ALA A 10 4.34 -15.85 -3.59
CA ALA A 10 5.28 -15.63 -4.69
C ALA A 10 6.19 -16.82 -4.97
N LYS A 11 6.46 -17.68 -3.97
CA LYS A 11 7.18 -18.93 -4.19
C LYS A 11 6.46 -19.87 -5.18
N GLN A 12 5.13 -19.88 -5.16
CA GLN A 12 4.31 -20.77 -5.98
C GLN A 12 3.94 -20.13 -7.33
N PHE A 13 3.58 -18.85 -7.32
CA PHE A 13 2.97 -18.17 -8.47
C PHE A 13 3.78 -16.97 -8.97
N GLY A 14 4.79 -16.53 -8.24
CA GLY A 14 5.34 -15.17 -8.36
C GLY A 14 4.43 -14.13 -7.71
N THR A 15 4.97 -12.97 -7.34
CA THR A 15 4.22 -11.95 -6.59
C THR A 15 2.94 -11.54 -7.31
N LEU A 16 3.03 -11.22 -8.61
CA LEU A 16 1.90 -10.68 -9.39
C LEU A 16 0.76 -11.68 -9.58
N GLU A 17 1.05 -12.98 -9.58
CA GLU A 17 0.03 -14.03 -9.77
C GLU A 17 -0.36 -14.72 -8.45
N SER A 18 0.12 -14.21 -7.31
CA SER A 18 -0.28 -14.68 -5.97
C SER A 18 -1.61 -14.08 -5.47
N GLY A 19 -2.22 -13.19 -6.26
CA GLY A 19 -3.42 -12.43 -5.92
C GLY A 19 -4.62 -13.31 -5.58
N THR A 20 -5.30 -13.06 -4.45
CA THR A 20 -6.63 -13.65 -4.18
C THR A 20 -7.64 -13.24 -5.25
N LEU A 21 -7.54 -12.01 -5.74
CA LEU A 21 -8.25 -11.54 -6.92
C LEU A 21 -7.32 -10.68 -7.77
N THR A 22 -7.30 -10.93 -9.08
CA THR A 22 -6.64 -10.08 -10.08
C THR A 22 -7.71 -9.45 -10.96
N VAL A 23 -7.69 -8.12 -11.06
CA VAL A 23 -8.58 -7.34 -11.91
C VAL A 23 -7.78 -6.68 -13.01
N GLU A 24 -8.02 -7.11 -14.25
CA GLU A 24 -7.42 -6.51 -15.45
C GLU A 24 -8.44 -5.73 -16.29
N SER A 25 -9.72 -5.79 -15.92
CA SER A 25 -10.80 -5.06 -16.62
C SER A 25 -10.83 -3.60 -16.21
N ASP A 26 -11.01 -2.73 -17.21
CA ASP A 26 -11.35 -1.33 -16.96
C ASP A 26 -12.70 -1.20 -16.26
N TYR A 27 -12.89 -0.10 -15.53
CA TYR A 27 -14.14 0.28 -14.85
C TYR A 27 -14.68 -0.74 -13.83
N PHE A 28 -13.84 -1.67 -13.35
CA PHE A 28 -14.23 -2.57 -12.29
C PHE A 28 -14.66 -1.80 -11.04
N SER A 29 -15.76 -2.22 -10.40
CA SER A 29 -16.22 -1.62 -9.15
C SER A 29 -16.51 -2.68 -8.11
N ALA A 30 -16.00 -2.47 -6.89
CA ALA A 30 -16.27 -3.32 -5.74
C ALA A 30 -16.83 -2.49 -4.59
N VAL A 31 -17.86 -3.02 -3.95
CA VAL A 31 -18.53 -2.37 -2.81
C VAL A 31 -18.77 -3.39 -1.71
N ASN A 32 -18.38 -3.07 -0.48
CA ASN A 32 -18.61 -3.92 0.69
C ASN A 32 -18.03 -5.34 0.54
N LEU A 33 -16.78 -5.46 0.09
CA LEU A 33 -16.07 -6.75 -0.07
C LEU A 33 -14.77 -6.78 0.72
N LYS A 34 -14.41 -7.98 1.21
CA LYS A 34 -13.13 -8.23 1.86
C LYS A 34 -12.30 -9.21 1.02
N PHE A 35 -11.08 -8.82 0.70
CA PHE A 35 -10.08 -9.63 -0.02
C PHE A 35 -8.97 -9.99 0.96
N VAL A 36 -8.65 -11.29 1.08
CA VAL A 36 -7.69 -11.79 2.07
C VAL A 36 -6.72 -12.74 1.40
N ASN A 37 -5.43 -12.43 1.48
CA ASN A 37 -4.41 -13.45 1.33
C ASN A 37 -4.04 -14.00 2.71
N SER A 38 -4.36 -15.27 2.97
CA SER A 38 -4.15 -15.96 4.25
C SER A 38 -2.79 -16.66 4.35
N ALA A 39 -1.85 -16.39 3.43
CA ALA A 39 -0.48 -16.89 3.56
C ALA A 39 0.13 -16.48 4.91
N PRO A 40 1.00 -17.33 5.50
CA PRO A 40 1.55 -17.04 6.82
C PRO A 40 2.52 -15.87 6.75
N ARG A 41 2.43 -14.95 7.73
CA ARG A 41 3.33 -13.78 7.89
C ARG A 41 4.78 -14.15 7.57
N PRO A 42 5.50 -13.40 6.71
CA PRO A 42 6.91 -13.65 6.45
C PRO A 42 7.73 -13.71 7.76
N ASP A 43 8.63 -14.68 7.86
CA ASP A 43 9.48 -14.93 9.03
C ASP A 43 10.95 -14.59 8.78
N GLY A 44 11.26 -14.01 7.62
CA GLY A 44 12.63 -13.72 7.16
C GLY A 44 13.45 -14.95 6.77
N LYS A 45 12.86 -16.16 6.80
CA LYS A 45 13.53 -17.43 6.45
C LYS A 45 12.93 -18.06 5.19
N ARG A 46 11.61 -17.96 5.02
CA ARG A 46 10.92 -18.46 3.82
C ARG A 46 11.19 -17.55 2.63
N GLU A 47 11.78 -18.12 1.59
CA GLU A 47 11.88 -17.48 0.28
C GLU A 47 10.51 -17.34 -0.38
N GLY A 48 10.28 -16.23 -1.08
CA GLY A 48 9.04 -16.00 -1.85
C GLY A 48 7.79 -15.83 -0.98
N ALA A 49 7.91 -15.26 0.22
CA ALA A 49 6.82 -15.12 1.18
C ALA A 49 5.84 -13.96 0.87
N GLN A 50 6.06 -13.19 -0.20
CA GLN A 50 5.13 -12.17 -0.67
C GLN A 50 3.78 -12.80 -1.03
N ALA A 51 2.68 -12.13 -0.71
CA ALA A 51 1.36 -12.72 -0.86
C ALA A 51 0.29 -11.64 -1.08
N VAL A 52 -0.19 -11.53 -2.32
CA VAL A 52 -1.08 -10.46 -2.76
C VAL A 52 -2.54 -10.81 -2.41
N ALA A 53 -3.25 -9.90 -1.75
CA ALA A 53 -4.70 -10.01 -1.55
C ALA A 53 -5.46 -9.51 -2.78
N MET A 54 -5.01 -8.42 -3.41
CA MET A 54 -5.60 -7.96 -4.67
C MET A 54 -4.57 -7.32 -5.60
N LYS A 55 -4.64 -7.67 -6.89
CA LYS A 55 -3.93 -6.99 -7.98
C LYS A 55 -4.92 -6.24 -8.86
N ILE A 56 -4.63 -4.98 -9.17
CA ILE A 56 -5.48 -4.08 -9.96
C ILE A 56 -4.65 -3.50 -11.10
N ALA A 57 -5.03 -3.82 -12.33
CA ALA A 57 -4.29 -3.50 -13.55
C ALA A 57 -5.16 -2.92 -14.69
N GLY A 58 -6.48 -2.80 -14.48
CA GLY A 58 -7.43 -2.15 -15.39
C GLY A 58 -7.68 -0.69 -15.00
N ASP A 59 -7.91 0.19 -15.97
CA ASP A 59 -8.08 1.64 -15.73
C ASP A 59 -9.46 1.96 -15.15
N TYR A 60 -9.56 3.03 -14.35
CA TYR A 60 -10.81 3.49 -13.73
C TYR A 60 -11.47 2.52 -12.73
N ALA A 61 -10.71 1.64 -12.08
CA ALA A 61 -11.23 0.79 -11.02
C ALA A 61 -11.64 1.60 -9.77
N SER A 62 -12.74 1.22 -9.11
CA SER A 62 -13.26 1.91 -7.93
C SER A 62 -13.65 0.96 -6.80
N PHE A 63 -13.37 1.37 -5.57
CA PHE A 63 -13.56 0.57 -4.36
C PHE A 63 -14.24 1.39 -3.29
N TYR A 64 -15.36 0.89 -2.76
CA TYR A 64 -16.14 1.57 -1.72
C TYR A 64 -16.36 0.64 -0.53
N ASN A 65 -15.89 1.04 0.66
CA ASN A 65 -15.98 0.23 1.87
C ASN A 65 -15.47 -1.20 1.67
N CYS A 66 -14.33 -1.33 0.96
CA CYS A 66 -13.65 -2.59 0.74
C CYS A 66 -12.51 -2.77 1.75
N ARG A 67 -12.15 -4.03 2.03
CA ARG A 67 -11.09 -4.37 2.98
C ARG A 67 -10.07 -5.29 2.33
N PHE A 68 -8.79 -4.99 2.48
CA PHE A 68 -7.67 -5.72 1.90
C PHE A 68 -6.76 -6.20 3.04
N HIS A 69 -6.63 -7.51 3.16
CA HIS A 69 -5.93 -8.15 4.29
C HIS A 69 -4.78 -9.03 3.79
N GLY A 70 -3.59 -8.81 4.34
CA GLY A 70 -2.37 -9.55 4.02
C GLY A 70 -1.21 -9.09 4.90
N PHE A 71 0.01 -9.50 4.55
CA PHE A 71 1.24 -9.08 5.23
C PHE A 71 2.13 -8.30 4.26
N GLN A 72 3.09 -8.99 3.62
CA GLN A 72 3.92 -8.39 2.60
C GLN A 72 3.20 -8.40 1.24
N ASP A 73 3.20 -7.26 0.55
CA ASP A 73 2.62 -7.06 -0.77
C ASP A 73 1.07 -7.21 -0.82
N THR A 74 0.33 -6.80 0.22
CA THR A 74 -1.14 -6.97 0.30
C THR A 74 -1.91 -6.45 -0.93
N LEU A 75 -1.66 -5.21 -1.35
CA LEU A 75 -2.37 -4.54 -2.44
C LEU A 75 -1.41 -4.16 -3.56
N CYS A 76 -1.49 -4.89 -4.67
CA CYS A 76 -0.80 -4.57 -5.91
C CYS A 76 -1.66 -3.60 -6.73
N ASP A 77 -1.49 -2.31 -6.46
CA ASP A 77 -2.04 -1.19 -7.22
C ASP A 77 -1.16 -0.95 -8.47
N ASP A 78 -1.22 -1.92 -9.41
CA ASP A 78 -0.23 -2.14 -10.48
C ASP A 78 -0.15 -0.97 -11.46
N ARG A 79 -1.25 -0.65 -12.15
CA ARG A 79 -1.33 0.40 -13.16
C ARG A 79 -2.77 0.83 -13.38
N GLY A 80 -2.97 2.05 -13.87
CA GLY A 80 -4.29 2.63 -14.12
C GLY A 80 -4.66 3.70 -13.12
N LYS A 81 -5.82 4.33 -13.30
CA LYS A 81 -6.40 5.31 -12.38
C LYS A 81 -7.38 4.63 -11.45
N HIS A 82 -7.13 4.67 -10.16
CA HIS A 82 -7.98 3.97 -9.19
C HIS A 82 -8.51 4.91 -8.10
N PHE A 83 -9.70 4.59 -7.60
CA PHE A 83 -10.33 5.33 -6.53
C PHE A 83 -10.73 4.40 -5.38
N PHE A 84 -10.28 4.72 -4.17
CA PHE A 84 -10.60 3.98 -2.95
C PHE A 84 -11.26 4.92 -1.95
N LYS A 85 -12.47 4.60 -1.51
CA LYS A 85 -13.23 5.40 -0.55
C LYS A 85 -13.74 4.55 0.60
N ASP A 86 -13.53 5.01 1.83
CA ASP A 86 -13.93 4.33 3.06
C ASP A 86 -13.33 2.91 3.18
N CYS A 87 -12.17 2.68 2.56
CA CYS A 87 -11.53 1.38 2.50
C CYS A 87 -10.63 1.13 3.71
N TYR A 88 -10.28 -0.14 3.92
CA TYR A 88 -9.29 -0.58 4.90
C TYR A 88 -8.21 -1.40 4.22
N VAL A 89 -6.94 -1.08 4.41
CA VAL A 89 -5.80 -1.87 3.92
C VAL A 89 -4.87 -2.16 5.08
N GLU A 90 -4.50 -3.43 5.29
CA GLU A 90 -3.48 -3.80 6.29
C GLU A 90 -2.29 -4.53 5.68
N GLY A 91 -1.13 -4.40 6.33
CA GLY A 91 0.03 -5.20 5.99
C GLY A 91 1.28 -4.80 6.77
N THR A 92 2.42 -5.27 6.28
CA THR A 92 3.74 -5.09 6.92
C THR A 92 4.73 -4.40 6.00
N VAL A 93 5.22 -5.11 4.98
CA VAL A 93 6.25 -4.62 4.05
C VAL A 93 5.64 -4.40 2.67
N ASP A 94 5.86 -3.21 2.11
CA ASP A 94 5.44 -2.79 0.77
C ASP A 94 3.96 -3.09 0.47
N PHE A 95 3.11 -2.99 1.49
CA PHE A 95 1.78 -3.60 1.43
C PHE A 95 0.78 -2.83 0.53
N ILE A 96 1.16 -1.65 0.04
CA ILE A 96 0.54 -0.98 -1.12
C ILE A 96 1.65 -0.66 -2.13
N PHE A 97 1.70 -1.36 -3.25
CA PHE A 97 2.81 -1.25 -4.20
C PHE A 97 2.33 -1.27 -5.64
N GLY A 98 3.18 -0.81 -6.56
CA GLY A 98 2.87 -0.68 -7.98
C GLY A 98 3.02 0.74 -8.51
N SER A 99 2.39 1.00 -9.65
CA SER A 99 2.54 2.21 -10.47
C SER A 99 1.22 2.93 -10.73
N GLY A 100 0.18 2.64 -9.96
CA GLY A 100 -1.14 3.25 -10.08
C GLY A 100 -1.14 4.78 -9.94
N GLN A 101 -2.12 5.42 -10.56
CA GLN A 101 -2.51 6.81 -10.33
C GLN A 101 -3.74 6.82 -9.43
N SER A 102 -3.52 6.73 -8.12
CA SER A 102 -4.57 6.31 -7.20
C SER A 102 -4.87 7.35 -6.14
N LEU A 103 -6.17 7.51 -5.87
CA LEU A 103 -6.69 8.39 -4.84
C LEU A 103 -7.40 7.56 -3.78
N TYR A 104 -6.88 7.62 -2.55
CA TYR A 104 -7.44 6.99 -1.35
C TYR A 104 -8.07 8.08 -0.48
N VAL A 105 -9.36 7.95 -0.18
CA VAL A 105 -10.13 8.97 0.56
C VAL A 105 -10.81 8.34 1.76
N ASN A 106 -10.71 8.99 2.92
CA ASN A 106 -11.37 8.57 4.15
C ASN A 106 -11.13 7.09 4.50
N SER A 107 -9.93 6.59 4.20
CA SER A 107 -9.59 5.19 4.32
C SER A 107 -8.63 4.95 5.49
N GLU A 108 -8.68 3.77 6.06
CA GLU A 108 -7.75 3.34 7.11
C GLU A 108 -6.63 2.49 6.52
N ILE A 109 -5.39 2.87 6.83
CA ILE A 109 -4.17 2.20 6.40
C ILE A 109 -3.49 1.66 7.66
N HIS A 110 -3.66 0.37 7.91
CA HIS A 110 -3.30 -0.27 9.17
C HIS A 110 -1.96 -0.99 9.06
N VAL A 111 -0.98 -0.56 9.85
CA VAL A 111 0.31 -1.22 9.98
C VAL A 111 0.22 -2.33 11.01
N ILE A 112 0.51 -3.57 10.60
CA ILE A 112 0.62 -4.71 11.51
C ILE A 112 1.97 -4.64 12.23
N PRO A 113 2.01 -4.54 13.58
CA PRO A 113 3.25 -4.41 14.34
C PRO A 113 4.06 -5.70 14.33
N GLY A 114 5.36 -5.60 14.62
CA GLY A 114 6.26 -6.75 14.84
C GLY A 114 7.35 -6.95 13.78
N ASP A 115 7.30 -6.22 12.67
CA ASP A 115 8.41 -6.16 11.73
C ASP A 115 9.42 -5.08 12.16
N PRO A 116 10.74 -5.34 12.05
CA PRO A 116 11.78 -4.35 12.37
C PRO A 116 11.72 -3.13 11.44
N MET A 117 11.12 -3.29 10.26
CA MET A 117 10.85 -2.23 9.32
C MET A 117 9.59 -2.57 8.54
N ALA A 118 8.52 -1.80 8.76
CA ALA A 118 7.32 -1.84 7.93
C ALA A 118 7.38 -0.74 6.86
N LEU A 119 6.78 -0.98 5.70
CA LEU A 119 6.75 -0.03 4.58
C LEU A 119 5.32 0.02 4.05
N ILE A 120 4.67 1.16 4.22
CA ILE A 120 3.27 1.31 3.82
C ILE A 120 3.16 1.28 2.30
N THR A 121 3.97 2.09 1.61
CA THR A 121 3.94 2.12 0.14
C THR A 121 5.29 1.88 -0.53
N ALA A 122 5.25 1.22 -1.68
CA ALA A 122 6.39 1.03 -2.58
C ALA A 122 6.02 1.41 -4.02
N HIS A 123 6.09 2.70 -4.34
CA HIS A 123 5.67 3.20 -5.65
C HIS A 123 6.76 3.02 -6.72
N SER A 124 6.40 2.47 -7.87
CA SER A 124 7.29 2.13 -9.00
C SER A 124 7.31 3.17 -10.14
N ARG A 125 7.05 4.45 -9.83
CA ARG A 125 7.11 5.52 -10.83
C ARG A 125 8.55 5.67 -11.34
N SER A 126 8.70 5.60 -12.66
CA SER A 126 9.99 5.41 -13.32
C SER A 126 10.49 6.65 -14.04
N LYS A 127 9.61 7.60 -14.38
CA LYS A 127 9.99 8.84 -15.06
C LYS A 127 9.36 10.07 -14.38
N HIS A 128 10.08 11.19 -14.39
CA HIS A 128 9.64 12.45 -13.79
C HIS A 128 8.33 13.00 -14.42
N ASN A 129 8.05 12.68 -15.69
CA ASN A 129 6.87 13.20 -16.41
C ASN A 129 5.63 12.30 -16.34
N GLU A 130 5.70 11.13 -15.67
CA GLU A 130 4.54 10.25 -15.52
C GLU A 130 3.52 10.83 -14.54
N ALA A 131 2.22 10.71 -14.83
CA ALA A 131 1.15 11.26 -13.99
C ALA A 131 0.74 10.36 -12.80
N ASN A 132 1.30 9.16 -12.69
CA ASN A 132 1.04 8.20 -11.62
C ASN A 132 1.60 8.61 -10.25
N GLY A 133 1.00 8.10 -9.18
CA GLY A 133 1.22 8.56 -7.82
C GLY A 133 0.12 8.05 -6.91
N TYR A 134 0.42 7.89 -5.63
CA TYR A 134 -0.59 7.64 -4.60
C TYR A 134 -0.89 8.91 -3.83
N VAL A 135 -2.16 9.21 -3.65
CA VAL A 135 -2.63 10.34 -2.84
C VAL A 135 -3.61 9.82 -1.80
N PHE A 136 -3.27 9.98 -0.52
CA PHE A 136 -4.12 9.64 0.62
C PHE A 136 -4.71 10.94 1.18
N VAL A 137 -6.04 11.07 1.22
CA VAL A 137 -6.74 12.29 1.65
C VAL A 137 -7.72 11.95 2.77
N HIS A 138 -7.60 12.63 3.92
CA HIS A 138 -8.42 12.32 5.11
C HIS A 138 -8.31 10.86 5.56
N CYS A 139 -7.19 10.22 5.30
CA CYS A 139 -6.95 8.85 5.72
C CYS A 139 -6.42 8.81 7.16
N ARG A 140 -6.47 7.62 7.76
CA ARG A 140 -5.89 7.33 9.07
C ARG A 140 -4.84 6.24 8.90
N VAL A 141 -3.58 6.53 9.21
CA VAL A 141 -2.53 5.52 9.33
C VAL A 141 -2.52 5.03 10.77
N THR A 142 -2.95 3.80 11.00
CA THR A 142 -3.11 3.18 12.33
C THR A 142 -2.09 2.08 12.56
N GLY A 143 -1.89 1.68 13.82
CA GLY A 143 -0.93 0.65 14.23
C GLY A 143 -0.10 1.11 15.42
N ALA A 144 0.96 0.36 15.73
CA ALA A 144 1.90 0.70 16.81
C ALA A 144 3.33 0.23 16.48
N GLY A 145 4.28 0.60 17.35
CA GLY A 145 5.65 0.08 17.33
C GLY A 145 6.70 0.97 16.67
N GLY A 146 6.31 2.08 16.04
CA GLY A 146 7.25 3.09 15.54
C GLY A 146 8.23 2.63 14.45
N THR A 147 8.01 1.48 13.81
CA THR A 147 8.93 0.90 12.80
C THR A 147 8.48 1.14 11.36
N ALA A 148 7.33 1.78 11.13
CA ALA A 148 6.77 1.91 9.78
C ALA A 148 7.24 3.18 9.07
N TYR A 149 7.67 3.06 7.82
CA TYR A 149 7.83 4.23 6.95
C TYR A 149 6.62 4.36 6.01
N LEU A 150 6.22 5.60 5.76
CA LEU A 150 5.12 5.99 4.88
C LEU A 150 5.32 5.53 3.44
N SER A 151 6.57 5.52 2.97
CA SER A 151 6.94 4.95 1.68
C SER A 151 8.44 4.67 1.60
N ARG A 152 8.79 3.72 0.73
CA ARG A 152 10.05 3.75 -0.02
C ARG A 152 9.79 3.94 -1.52
N SER A 153 10.78 4.45 -2.25
CA SER A 153 10.73 4.49 -3.71
C SER A 153 11.24 3.17 -4.30
N TRP A 154 10.33 2.34 -4.82
CA TRP A 154 10.73 1.10 -5.50
C TRP A 154 11.47 1.40 -6.81
N PHE A 155 11.04 2.45 -7.51
CA PHE A 155 11.72 3.00 -8.69
C PHE A 155 12.11 4.47 -8.47
N PRO A 156 13.00 5.05 -9.30
CA PRO A 156 13.69 6.30 -8.97
C PRO A 156 12.80 7.53 -8.71
N TYR A 157 11.57 7.57 -9.24
CA TYR A 157 10.69 8.74 -9.20
C TYR A 157 9.38 8.51 -8.42
N GLY A 158 9.36 7.55 -7.50
CA GLY A 158 8.22 7.27 -6.62
C GLY A 158 7.55 8.53 -6.07
N ARG A 159 6.21 8.56 -6.12
CA ARG A 159 5.40 9.72 -5.71
C ARG A 159 4.26 9.26 -4.80
N VAL A 160 4.27 9.78 -3.59
CA VAL A 160 3.27 9.45 -2.56
C VAL A 160 2.98 10.70 -1.74
N ILE A 161 1.71 11.02 -1.59
CA ILE A 161 1.24 12.21 -0.89
C ILE A 161 0.26 11.79 0.20
N TYR A 162 0.49 12.23 1.43
CA TYR A 162 -0.51 12.16 2.51
C TYR A 162 -1.03 13.57 2.78
N ALA A 163 -2.32 13.76 2.56
CA ALA A 163 -3.02 15.03 2.70
C ALA A 163 -4.09 14.95 3.79
N TYR A 164 -4.09 15.90 4.74
CA TYR A 164 -5.13 15.99 5.79
C TYR A 164 -5.38 14.68 6.54
N SER A 165 -4.33 13.85 6.66
CA SER A 165 -4.41 12.50 7.20
C SER A 165 -3.83 12.47 8.61
N GLN A 166 -4.29 11.51 9.43
CA GLN A 166 -3.77 11.26 10.78
C GLN A 166 -2.72 10.17 10.72
N LEU A 167 -1.59 10.37 11.40
CA LEU A 167 -0.51 9.40 11.50
C LEU A 167 -0.35 8.97 12.96
N SER A 168 -0.56 7.69 13.25
CA SER A 168 -0.35 7.10 14.58
C SER A 168 1.13 6.86 14.89
N GLU A 169 1.40 6.43 16.13
CA GLU A 169 2.72 6.00 16.62
C GLU A 169 3.33 4.79 15.90
N ALA A 170 2.60 4.16 14.98
CA ALA A 170 3.17 3.16 14.08
C ALA A 170 4.29 3.76 13.21
N VAL A 171 4.15 5.04 12.84
CA VAL A 171 5.02 5.71 11.87
C VAL A 171 6.33 6.11 12.53
N HIS A 172 7.43 5.62 11.97
CA HIS A 172 8.77 6.00 12.35
C HIS A 172 8.96 7.52 12.23
N PRO A 173 9.62 8.20 13.20
CA PRO A 173 9.70 9.67 13.23
C PRO A 173 10.29 10.33 11.98
N GLN A 174 11.08 9.60 11.20
CA GLN A 174 11.64 10.10 9.94
C GLN A 174 10.63 10.13 8.78
N GLY A 175 9.51 9.41 8.91
CA GLY A 175 8.44 9.35 7.94
C GLY A 175 8.76 8.52 6.68
N TRP A 176 9.92 8.70 6.05
CA TRP A 176 10.23 8.15 4.72
C TRP A 176 11.55 7.37 4.67
N SER A 177 11.59 6.35 3.80
CA SER A 177 12.77 5.49 3.58
C SER A 177 13.30 5.61 2.15
N ASN A 178 14.62 5.68 1.97
CA ASN A 178 15.29 5.66 0.67
C ASN A 178 16.05 4.33 0.48
N ASN A 179 15.32 3.22 0.47
CA ASN A 179 15.91 1.87 0.34
C ASN A 179 16.96 1.59 1.43
N ALA A 180 16.54 1.67 2.70
CA ALA A 180 17.32 1.44 3.93
C ALA A 180 18.18 2.61 4.45
N GLN A 181 18.04 3.81 3.90
CA GLN A 181 18.58 5.04 4.49
C GLN A 181 17.48 6.08 4.77
N ALA A 182 17.54 6.65 5.97
CA ALA A 182 16.65 7.67 6.50
C ALA A 182 16.78 9.04 5.80
N HIS A 183 15.67 9.71 5.46
CA HIS A 183 15.73 11.10 5.00
C HIS A 183 14.51 11.94 5.41
N THR A 184 14.77 13.22 5.63
CA THR A 184 13.81 14.27 5.97
C THR A 184 13.69 15.25 4.78
N ASN A 185 12.68 15.11 3.91
CA ASN A 185 12.29 16.03 2.81
C ASN A 185 13.31 16.24 1.64
N SER A 186 12.98 16.75 0.43
CA SER A 186 11.77 16.77 -0.42
C SER A 186 12.07 17.43 -1.79
N GLU A 187 13.19 17.15 -2.47
CA GLU A 187 13.53 17.91 -3.69
C GLU A 187 13.72 17.11 -4.99
N ARG A 188 13.74 15.77 -4.96
CA ARG A 188 13.93 14.97 -6.20
C ARG A 188 13.01 13.77 -6.35
N LYS A 189 12.15 13.51 -5.38
CA LYS A 189 11.16 12.42 -5.38
C LYS A 189 9.90 13.03 -4.81
N GLY A 190 8.79 13.02 -5.54
CA GLY A 190 7.54 13.74 -5.24
C GLY A 190 6.81 13.16 -4.02
N ILE A 191 7.47 13.13 -2.89
CA ILE A 191 7.07 12.51 -1.64
C ILE A 191 6.84 13.63 -0.66
N GLY A 192 5.60 13.78 -0.19
CA GLY A 192 5.23 14.94 0.62
C GLY A 192 4.08 14.66 1.57
N ILE A 193 4.12 15.35 2.72
CA ILE A 193 3.05 15.37 3.71
C ILE A 193 2.49 16.78 3.70
N TYR A 194 1.19 16.94 3.51
CA TYR A 194 0.54 18.25 3.43
C TYR A 194 -0.75 18.27 4.27
N PRO A 195 -0.95 19.32 5.06
CA PRO A 195 -0.86 19.18 6.53
C PRO A 195 -1.37 17.82 7.08
N ALA A 196 -0.49 17.00 7.62
CA ALA A 196 -0.88 15.84 8.45
C ALA A 196 -0.70 16.19 9.93
N LYS A 197 -1.65 15.76 10.76
CA LYS A 197 -1.52 15.85 12.22
C LYS A 197 -0.91 14.54 12.72
N TYR A 198 0.19 14.65 13.46
CA TYR A 198 0.65 13.57 14.31
C TYR A 198 -0.20 13.60 15.58
N ASP A 199 -0.86 12.49 15.91
CA ASP A 199 -1.48 12.37 17.23
C ASP A 199 -0.33 12.13 18.23
N GLN A 200 -0.10 13.12 19.10
CA GLN A 200 0.77 13.00 20.28
C GLN A 200 0.04 12.32 21.42
#